data_AF-L5KXA9-F1
#
_entry.id   AF-L5KXA9-F1
#
_cell.length_a   1.000
_cell.length_b   1.000
_cell.length_c   1.000
_cell.angle_alpha   90.00
_cell.angle_beta   90.00
_cell.angle_gamma   90.00
#
_symmetry.space_group_name_H-M   'P 1'
#
loop_
_entity.id
_entity.type
_entity.pdbx_description
1 polymer ?
#
loop_
_entity_poly.entity_id
_entity_poly.type
_entity_poly.pdbx_seq_one_letter_code
_entity_poly.pdbx_strand_id
1 'polypeptide(L)' 'MGVRHCAHAHLIQIMEMEEPAASKCRRLAVKQFHDSKIKFSLPHRVLRRQHKPRFTTKRPDTF' A
#
# COMPACT_ATOMS: atom_id res chain seq x y z
N MET A 1 2.56 2.12 13.28
CA MET A 1 2.06 2.01 14.65
C MET A 1 0.71 2.70 14.81
N GLY A 2 0.57 4.00 14.51
CA GLY A 2 -0.70 4.75 14.65
C GLY A 2 -1.96 4.06 14.12
N VAL A 3 -1.99 3.59 12.87
CA VAL A 3 -3.22 2.97 12.31
C VAL A 3 -3.60 1.65 13.00
N ARG A 4 -2.61 0.83 13.39
CA ARG A 4 -2.86 -0.53 13.92
C ARG A 4 -2.91 -0.59 15.45
N HIS A 5 -2.27 0.37 16.12
CA HIS A 5 -2.02 0.36 17.55
C HIS A 5 -2.29 1.71 18.21
N CYS A 6 -2.78 2.70 17.46
CA CYS A 6 -3.08 4.06 17.94
C CYS A 6 -1.91 4.81 18.61
N ALA A 7 -0.66 4.32 18.46
CA ALA A 7 0.50 4.98 19.05
C ALA A 7 0.95 6.18 18.21
N HIS A 8 1.09 7.32 18.88
CA HIS A 8 1.59 8.58 18.30
C HIS A 8 3.12 8.57 18.18
N ALA A 9 3.66 9.41 17.28
CA ALA A 9 5.09 9.45 16.99
C ALA A 9 5.96 9.74 18.23
N HIS A 10 5.52 10.65 19.10
CA HIS A 10 6.24 11.00 20.33
C HIS A 10 6.29 9.87 21.38
N LEU A 11 5.46 8.83 21.24
CA LEU A 11 5.45 7.66 22.12
C LEU A 11 6.30 6.50 21.57
N ILE A 12 6.77 6.58 20.33
CA ILE A 12 7.48 5.49 19.67
C ILE A 12 8.98 5.77 19.72
N GLN A 13 9.75 4.84 20.27
CA GLN A 13 11.20 4.88 20.24
C GLN A 13 11.71 3.90 19.18
N ILE A 14 12.60 4.38 18.32
CA ILE A 14 13.33 3.55 17.34
C ILE A 14 14.68 3.25 17.97
N MET A 15 14.93 1.98 18.28
CA MET A 15 16.18 1.55 18.94
C MET A 15 17.25 1.14 17.92
N GLU A 16 16.85 0.40 16.88
CA GLU A 16 17.75 -0.12 15.87
C GLU A 16 16.99 -0.30 14.55
N MET A 17 17.70 -0.10 13.44
CA MET A 17 17.21 -0.32 12.09
C MET A 17 18.31 -0.97 11.28
N GLU A 18 17.99 -2.10 10.66
CA GLU A 18 18.88 -2.81 9.74
C GLU A 18 18.14 -3.14 8.45
N GLU A 19 18.88 -3.29 7.35
CA GLU A 19 18.35 -3.79 6.08
C GLU A 19 18.45 -5.33 6.06
N PRO A 20 17.32 -6.06 6.12
CA PRO A 20 17.35 -7.52 6.07
C PRO A 20 17.49 -8.03 4.63
N ALA A 21 18.34 -9.03 4.44
CA ALA A 21 18.35 -9.81 3.21
C ALA A 21 16.99 -10.49 2.97
N ALA A 22 16.61 -10.69 1.70
CA ALA A 22 15.32 -11.28 1.31
C ALA A 22 15.02 -12.64 1.99
N SER A 23 16.06 -13.47 2.18
CA SER A 23 15.94 -14.75 2.88
C SER A 23 15.59 -14.63 4.37
N LYS A 24 15.98 -13.51 5.01
CA LYS A 24 15.79 -13.26 6.45
C LYS A 24 14.46 -12.57 6.77
N CYS A 25 13.73 -12.06 5.78
CA CYS A 25 12.41 -11.47 5.95
C CYS A 25 11.43 -12.51 6.53
N ARG A 26 10.81 -12.25 7.68
CA ARG A 26 9.84 -13.19 8.30
C ARG A 26 8.38 -12.96 7.89
N ARG A 27 8.01 -11.71 7.58
CA ARG A 27 6.61 -11.32 7.31
C ARG A 27 6.16 -11.78 5.92
N LEU A 28 5.07 -12.55 5.85
CA LEU A 28 4.48 -13.05 4.59
C LEU A 28 4.13 -11.93 3.61
N ALA A 29 3.58 -10.81 4.13
CA ALA A 29 3.23 -9.65 3.33
C ALA A 29 4.43 -8.99 2.63
N VAL A 30 5.66 -9.23 3.10
CA VAL A 30 6.90 -8.80 2.44
C VAL A 30 7.40 -9.89 1.50
N LYS A 31 7.40 -11.15 1.96
CA LYS A 31 7.87 -12.31 1.18
C LYS A 31 7.18 -12.45 -0.18
N GLN A 32 5.89 -12.15 -0.26
CA GLN A 32 5.13 -12.22 -1.52
C GLN A 32 5.69 -11.35 -2.66
N PHE A 33 6.50 -10.34 -2.34
CA PHE A 33 7.09 -9.42 -3.32
C PHE A 33 8.51 -9.78 -3.77
N HIS A 34 9.11 -10.88 -3.26
CA HIS A 34 10.48 -11.28 -3.62
C HIS A 34 10.58 -12.08 -4.94
N ASP A 35 9.49 -12.20 -5.70
CA ASP A 35 9.50 -12.86 -7.01
C ASP A 35 10.00 -11.90 -8.11
N SER A 36 11.08 -12.29 -8.80
CA SER A 36 11.65 -11.56 -9.96
C SER A 36 10.67 -11.41 -11.13
N LYS A 37 9.66 -12.28 -11.25
CA LYS A 37 8.68 -12.28 -12.35
C LYS A 37 7.32 -11.72 -11.92
N ILE A 38 7.24 -11.05 -10.77
CA ILE A 38 5.98 -10.55 -10.24
C ILE A 38 5.28 -9.60 -11.22
N LYS A 39 4.03 -9.94 -11.56
CA LYS A 39 3.14 -9.14 -12.41
C LYS A 39 1.73 -9.27 -11.85
N PHE A 40 1.00 -8.17 -11.77
CA PHE A 40 -0.40 -8.16 -11.37
C PHE A 40 -1.17 -7.08 -12.13
N SER A 41 -2.41 -7.38 -12.48
CA SER A 41 -3.34 -6.38 -13.01
C SER A 41 -3.92 -5.56 -11.85
N LEU A 42 -4.45 -4.39 -12.18
CA LEU A 42 -5.23 -3.57 -11.25
C LEU A 42 -6.70 -3.69 -11.67
N PRO A 43 -7.46 -4.66 -11.11
CA PRO A 43 -8.80 -5.00 -11.59
C PRO A 43 -9.85 -3.92 -11.30
N HIS A 44 -9.56 -2.98 -10.41
CA HIS A 44 -10.49 -1.92 -10.05
C HIS A 44 -9.74 -0.59 -9.83
N ARG A 45 -9.90 0.36 -10.76
CA ARG A 45 -9.26 1.68 -10.73
C ARG A 45 -10.29 2.80 -10.58
N VAL A 46 -10.48 3.25 -9.34
CA VAL A 46 -11.40 4.36 -9.04
C VAL A 46 -10.84 5.69 -9.56
N LEU A 47 -11.68 6.46 -10.26
CA LEU A 47 -11.39 7.83 -10.65
C LEU A 47 -11.16 8.70 -9.40
N ARG A 48 -9.94 9.24 -9.24
CA ARG A 48 -9.63 10.13 -8.10
C ARG A 48 -10.21 11.53 -8.25
N ARG A 49 -10.40 12.02 -9.48
CA ARG A 49 -10.87 13.38 -9.77
C ARG A 49 -12.39 13.44 -9.94
N GLN A 50 -13.12 13.08 -8.89
CA GLN A 50 -14.59 13.00 -8.93
C GLN A 50 -15.28 14.36 -9.12
N HIS A 51 -14.61 15.46 -8.76
CA HIS A 51 -15.15 16.81 -8.90
C HIS A 51 -14.67 17.57 -10.15
N LYS A 52 -14.02 16.88 -11.10
CA LYS A 52 -13.53 17.47 -12.35
C LYS A 52 -13.88 16.57 -13.55
N PRO A 53 -15.06 16.71 -14.17
CA PRO A 53 -16.15 17.63 -13.82
C PRO A 53 -17.00 17.12 -12.64
N ARG A 54 -17.68 18.04 -11.93
CA ARG A 54 -18.55 17.68 -10.79
C ARG A 54 -19.82 16.96 -11.22
N PHE A 55 -20.32 17.27 -12.41
CA PHE A 55 -21.46 16.62 -13.02
C PHE A 55 -21.08 16.17 -14.41
N THR A 56 -21.43 14.94 -14.75
CA THR A 56 -21.25 14.34 -16.07
C THR A 56 -22.39 13.36 -16.30
N THR A 57 -22.76 13.19 -17.56
CA THR A 57 -23.78 12.20 -17.97
C THR A 57 -23.18 10.80 -18.12
N LYS A 58 -21.85 10.70 -18.27
CA LYS A 58 -21.14 9.44 -18.45
C LYS A 58 -20.84 8.78 -17.09
N ARG A 59 -21.09 7.48 -16.98
CA ARG A 59 -20.71 6.70 -15.80
C ARG A 59 -19.21 6.39 -15.83
N PRO A 60 -18.49 6.47 -14.70
CA PRO A 60 -17.08 6.10 -14.65
C PRO A 60 -16.92 4.60 -14.84
N ASP A 61 -15.93 4.21 -15.64
CA ASP A 61 -15.48 2.83 -15.79
C ASP A 61 -14.28 2.57 -14.87
N THR A 62 -14.25 1.41 -14.23
CA THR A 62 -13.22 1.04 -13.25
C THR A 62 -12.50 -0.27 -13.57
N PHE A 63 -12.88 -0.97 -14.65
CA PHE A 63 -12.26 -2.23 -15.09
C PHE A 63 -11.07 -2.02 -16.03
#